data_AF-A0A976EN76-F1
#
_entry.id   AF-A0A976EN76-F1
#
_cell.length_a   1.000
_cell.length_b   1.000
_cell.length_c   1.000
_cell.angle_alpha   90.00
_cell.angle_beta   90.00
_cell.angle_gamma   90.00
#
_symmetry.space_group_name_H-M   'P 1'
#
loop_
_entity.id
_entity.type
_entity.pdbx_description
1 polymer ?
#
loop_
_entity_poly.entity_id
_entity_poly.type
_entity_poly.pdbx_seq_one_letter_code
_entity_poly.pdbx_strand_id
1 'polypeptide(L)'
;MTKKFSNSRKDQFLVGLEQKAAAHTALSGVCDKSKFNFAYFTVQNAGQDFGDWNHVEIVELLLKVKQYTNEPLNYWLTQFSGKNPTFVIYEQFPPNTDFTWPAHVPTGVRWARFRLDQKRRLIGFVVPSQVPNSPKTPNRSNDSSRLDQNAFYVVFFDRDHRFYKTEPQ
;
A
#
# COMPACT_ATOMS: atom_id res chain seq x y z
N MET A 1 0.35 -52.91 33.11
CA MET A 1 0.67 -51.54 32.66
C MET A 1 0.59 -51.51 31.13
N THR A 2 -0.41 -50.85 30.56
CA THR A 2 -0.60 -50.77 29.10
C THR A 2 0.38 -49.75 28.52
N LYS A 3 1.41 -50.22 27.79
CA LYS A 3 2.29 -49.35 27.01
C LYS A 3 1.46 -48.71 25.89
N LYS A 4 1.24 -47.39 25.98
CA LYS A 4 0.67 -46.61 24.87
C LYS A 4 1.69 -46.60 23.73
N PHE A 5 1.32 -47.22 22.60
CA PHE A 5 2.06 -47.06 21.36
C PHE A 5 1.78 -45.65 20.80
N SER A 6 2.76 -44.75 20.89
CA SER A 6 2.74 -43.45 20.20
C SER A 6 3.35 -43.64 18.80
N ASN A 7 2.65 -43.13 17.78
CA ASN A 7 3.14 -43.13 16.41
C ASN A 7 3.53 -41.69 16.04
N SER A 8 4.79 -41.36 16.24
CA SER A 8 5.34 -40.03 16.00
C SER A 8 5.10 -39.51 14.58
N ARG A 9 5.01 -40.39 13.57
CA ARG A 9 4.69 -39.99 12.18
C ARG A 9 3.25 -39.51 12.04
N LYS A 10 2.31 -40.17 12.71
CA LYS A 10 0.91 -39.74 12.76
C LYS A 10 0.80 -38.40 13.48
N ASP A 11 1.48 -38.25 14.62
CA ASP A 11 1.43 -37.02 15.41
C ASP A 11 2.03 -35.84 14.63
N GLN A 12 3.17 -36.03 13.95
CA GLN A 12 3.76 -35.03 13.06
C GLN A 12 2.85 -34.68 11.86
N PHE A 13 2.19 -35.67 11.27
CA PHE A 13 1.25 -35.45 10.18
C PHE A 13 0.04 -34.62 10.62
N LEU A 14 -0.53 -34.90 11.80
CA LEU A 14 -1.63 -34.14 12.37
C LEU A 14 -1.22 -32.69 12.68
N VAL A 15 -0.06 -32.48 13.30
CA VAL A 15 0.51 -31.13 13.52
C VAL A 15 0.70 -30.39 12.19
N GLY A 16 1.20 -31.08 11.15
CA GLY A 16 1.35 -30.49 9.83
C GLY A 16 0.03 -30.10 9.16
N LEU A 17 -1.06 -30.85 9.40
CA LEU A 17 -2.40 -30.49 8.92
C LEU A 17 -2.95 -29.27 9.66
N GLU A 18 -2.78 -29.21 10.98
CA GLU A 18 -3.20 -28.08 11.80
C GLU A 18 -2.48 -26.78 11.40
N GLN A 19 -1.17 -26.85 11.15
CA GLN A 19 -0.38 -25.72 10.65
C GLN A 19 -0.86 -25.24 9.28
N LYS A 20 -1.17 -26.16 8.35
CA LYS A 20 -1.72 -25.81 7.03
C LYS A 20 -3.11 -25.20 7.12
N ALA A 21 -3.97 -25.73 8.00
CA ALA A 21 -5.30 -25.18 8.24
C ALA A 21 -5.21 -23.75 8.82
N ALA A 22 -4.31 -23.52 9.79
CA ALA A 22 -4.05 -22.19 10.33
C ALA A 22 -3.54 -21.20 9.27
N ALA A 23 -2.65 -21.65 8.37
CA ALA A 23 -2.18 -20.84 7.25
C ALA A 23 -3.30 -20.50 6.24
N HIS A 24 -4.24 -21.42 6.01
CA HIS A 24 -5.41 -21.17 5.16
C HIS A 24 -6.38 -20.17 5.80
N THR A 25 -6.60 -20.24 7.11
CA THR A 25 -7.38 -19.22 7.83
C THR A 25 -6.68 -17.86 7.79
N ALA A 26 -5.35 -17.81 7.82
CA ALA A 26 -4.60 -16.57 7.68
C ALA A 26 -4.78 -15.91 6.29
N LEU A 27 -5.11 -16.66 5.23
CA LEU A 27 -5.40 -16.10 3.90
C LEU A 27 -6.60 -15.14 3.92
N SER A 28 -7.59 -15.35 4.79
CA SER A 28 -8.76 -14.47 4.85
C SER A 28 -8.37 -13.03 5.22
N GLY A 29 -7.36 -12.87 6.08
CA GLY A 29 -6.84 -11.56 6.47
C GLY A 29 -5.91 -10.92 5.43
N VAL A 30 -5.44 -11.66 4.43
CA VAL A 30 -4.53 -11.15 3.38
C VAL A 30 -5.25 -10.20 2.43
N CYS A 31 -6.51 -10.47 2.09
CA CYS A 31 -7.31 -9.60 1.22
C CYS A 31 -7.48 -8.19 1.80
N ASP A 32 -7.54 -8.11 3.13
CA ASP A 32 -7.67 -6.87 3.90
C ASP A 32 -6.34 -6.14 4.07
N LYS A 33 -5.20 -6.73 3.68
CA LYS A 33 -3.92 -6.02 3.74
C LYS A 33 -3.74 -5.07 2.57
N SER A 34 -3.10 -3.94 2.85
CA SER A 34 -2.83 -2.95 1.81
C SER A 34 -1.91 -3.51 0.74
N LYS A 35 -2.15 -3.09 -0.50
CA LYS A 35 -1.37 -3.50 -1.67
C LYS A 35 -0.67 -2.29 -2.27
N PHE A 36 0.52 -2.49 -2.81
CA PHE A 36 1.27 -1.44 -3.51
C PHE A 36 1.37 -1.83 -4.98
N ASN A 37 0.81 -0.98 -5.84
CA ASN A 37 0.77 -1.22 -7.28
C ASN A 37 1.60 -0.15 -8.00
N PHE A 38 2.58 -0.58 -8.79
CA PHE A 38 3.51 0.30 -9.50
C PHE A 38 3.14 0.52 -10.97
N ALA A 39 1.98 0.04 -11.44
CA ALA A 39 1.57 0.17 -12.84
C ALA A 39 1.39 1.62 -13.31
N TYR A 40 1.25 2.56 -12.38
CA TYR A 40 1.15 4.00 -12.68
C TYR A 40 2.45 4.76 -12.42
N PHE A 41 3.52 4.07 -12.02
CA PHE A 41 4.80 4.70 -11.73
C PHE A 41 5.36 5.39 -12.96
N THR A 42 5.82 6.62 -12.78
CA THR A 42 6.47 7.42 -13.83
C THR A 42 7.52 8.33 -13.21
N VAL A 43 8.46 8.77 -14.04
CA VAL A 43 9.57 9.63 -13.61
C VAL A 43 9.37 11.02 -14.21
N GLN A 44 9.55 12.04 -13.37
CA GLN A 44 9.55 13.45 -13.76
C GLN A 44 10.76 14.14 -13.15
N ASN A 45 11.11 15.33 -13.63
CA ASN A 45 12.28 16.08 -13.17
C ASN A 45 12.33 16.31 -11.65
N ALA A 46 11.18 16.41 -10.97
CA ALA A 46 11.12 16.55 -9.52
C ALA A 46 11.23 15.22 -8.75
N GLY A 47 10.95 14.11 -9.42
CA GLY A 47 10.97 12.76 -8.88
C GLY A 47 12.26 12.01 -9.19
N GLN A 48 12.27 10.74 -8.80
CA GLN A 48 13.40 9.83 -8.97
C GLN A 48 12.91 8.48 -9.48
N ASP A 49 13.76 7.80 -10.25
CA ASP A 49 13.60 6.38 -10.56
C ASP A 49 14.33 5.52 -9.52
N PHE A 50 14.12 4.20 -9.56
CA PHE A 50 14.86 3.23 -8.74
C PHE A 50 16.37 3.31 -8.97
N GLY A 51 16.79 3.59 -10.21
CA GLY A 51 18.21 3.70 -10.57
C GLY A 51 18.93 4.90 -9.94
N ASP A 52 18.18 5.93 -9.51
CA ASP A 52 18.73 7.12 -8.88
C ASP A 52 19.01 6.94 -7.38
N TRP A 53 18.60 5.79 -6.81
CA TRP A 53 18.71 5.46 -5.41
C TRP A 53 19.85 4.47 -5.20
N ASN A 54 20.62 4.65 -4.13
CA ASN A 54 21.67 3.70 -3.78
C ASN A 54 21.07 2.42 -3.16
N HIS A 55 21.90 1.38 -3.02
CA HIS A 55 21.46 0.08 -2.52
C HIS A 55 20.78 0.16 -1.15
N VAL A 56 21.30 0.98 -0.22
CA VAL A 56 20.73 1.14 1.12
C VAL A 56 19.35 1.78 1.03
N GLU A 57 19.19 2.81 0.21
CA GLU A 57 17.91 3.50 0.03
C GLU A 57 16.84 2.58 -0.56
N ILE A 58 17.21 1.72 -1.53
CA ILE A 58 16.29 0.73 -2.11
C ILE A 58 15.90 -0.32 -1.08
N VAL A 59 16.84 -0.82 -0.27
CA VAL A 59 16.55 -1.79 0.79
C VAL A 59 15.58 -1.18 1.82
N GLU A 60 15.81 0.06 2.24
CA GLU A 60 14.92 0.77 3.15
C GLU A 60 13.52 0.96 2.57
N LEU A 61 13.42 1.31 1.29
CA LEU A 61 12.14 1.38 0.57
C LEU A 61 11.39 0.04 0.63
N LEU A 62 12.06 -1.06 0.28
CA LEU A 62 11.44 -2.38 0.26
C LEU A 62 11.01 -2.83 1.66
N LEU A 63 11.81 -2.54 2.69
CA LEU A 63 11.45 -2.81 4.08
C LEU A 63 10.22 -2.01 4.51
N LYS A 64 10.10 -0.75 4.10
CA LYS A 64 8.92 0.08 4.37
C LYS A 64 7.68 -0.40 3.62
N VAL A 65 7.78 -0.70 2.33
CA VAL A 65 6.66 -1.26 1.56
C VAL A 65 6.18 -2.58 2.19
N LYS A 66 7.10 -3.49 2.54
CA LYS A 66 6.80 -4.73 3.27
C LYS A 66 6.10 -4.44 4.61
N GLN A 67 6.55 -3.43 5.35
CA GLN A 67 5.89 -3.04 6.59
C GLN A 67 4.45 -2.60 6.33
N TYR A 68 4.23 -1.76 5.33
CA TYR A 68 2.90 -1.23 5.01
C TYR A 68 1.94 -2.32 4.55
N THR A 69 2.41 -3.34 3.84
CA THR A 69 1.59 -4.49 3.47
C THR A 69 1.14 -5.34 4.66
N ASN A 70 1.60 -5.08 5.89
CA ASN A 70 1.12 -5.84 7.05
C ASN A 70 -0.22 -5.37 7.58
N GLU A 71 -0.75 -4.23 7.15
CA GLU A 71 -2.05 -3.69 7.60
C GLU A 71 -2.86 -3.05 6.46
N PRO A 72 -4.20 -2.95 6.58
CA PRO A 72 -5.04 -2.21 5.63
C PRO A 72 -4.66 -0.74 5.52
N LEU A 73 -5.03 -0.07 4.42
CA LEU A 73 -4.75 1.36 4.24
C LEU A 73 -5.34 2.25 5.35
N ASN A 74 -6.53 1.90 5.85
CA ASN A 74 -7.22 2.68 6.88
C ASN A 74 -6.46 2.66 8.23
N TYR A 75 -5.74 1.58 8.53
CA TYR A 75 -4.89 1.50 9.72
C TYR A 75 -3.78 2.55 9.64
N TRP A 76 -3.15 2.71 8.47
CA TRP A 76 -2.03 3.64 8.28
C TRP A 76 -2.43 5.13 8.37
N LEU A 77 -3.71 5.46 8.19
CA LEU A 77 -4.23 6.82 8.39
C LEU A 77 -4.11 7.28 9.86
N THR A 78 -4.10 6.34 10.80
CA THR A 78 -4.00 6.64 12.25
C THR A 78 -2.59 6.46 12.79
N GLN A 79 -1.65 6.00 11.98
CA GLN A 79 -0.26 5.76 12.41
C GLN A 79 0.62 6.98 12.20
N PHE A 80 1.59 7.17 13.11
CA PHE A 80 2.53 8.28 13.08
C PHE A 80 3.97 7.79 13.09
N SER A 81 4.83 8.50 12.36
CA SER A 81 6.28 8.40 12.44
C SER A 81 6.78 9.63 13.21
N GLY A 82 6.97 9.45 14.52
CA GLY A 82 7.17 10.57 15.44
C GLY A 82 5.90 11.42 15.55
N LYS A 83 5.99 12.74 15.30
CA LYS A 83 4.84 13.66 15.32
C LYS A 83 4.06 13.71 14.00
N ASN A 84 4.53 13.01 12.97
CA ASN A 84 3.97 13.16 11.65
C ASN A 84 3.18 11.93 11.19
N PRO A 85 2.02 12.10 10.52
CA PRO A 85 1.26 10.97 10.00
C PRO A 85 2.08 10.15 8.99
N THR A 86 1.91 8.82 9.00
CA THR A 86 2.60 7.88 8.11
C THR A 86 1.96 7.86 6.73
N PHE A 87 0.63 7.81 6.66
CA PHE A 87 -0.15 7.87 5.43
C PHE A 87 -1.09 9.08 5.47
N VAL A 88 -1.16 9.84 4.38
CA VAL A 88 -2.04 11.02 4.25
C VAL A 88 -2.73 10.98 2.90
N ILE A 89 -4.03 11.23 2.90
CA ILE A 89 -4.82 11.46 1.69
C ILE A 89 -5.01 12.98 1.55
N TYR A 90 -4.53 13.52 0.43
CA TYR A 90 -4.66 14.93 0.07
C TYR A 90 -5.98 15.27 -0.62
N GLU A 91 -6.73 14.25 -1.06
CA GLU A 91 -7.92 14.34 -1.90
C GLU A 91 -7.59 14.81 -3.33
N GLN A 92 -7.04 16.01 -3.49
CA GLN A 92 -6.69 16.59 -4.80
C GLN A 92 -5.18 16.60 -5.05
N PHE A 93 -4.78 16.79 -6.33
CA PHE A 93 -3.38 17.03 -6.67
C PHE A 93 -2.93 18.35 -6.03
N PRO A 94 -1.87 18.37 -5.23
CA PRO A 94 -1.49 19.57 -4.49
C PRO A 94 -1.17 20.75 -5.44
N PRO A 95 -1.59 21.97 -5.12
CA PRO A 95 -1.29 23.14 -5.95
C PRO A 95 0.16 23.60 -5.80
N ASN A 96 0.79 23.38 -4.63
CA ASN A 96 2.18 23.76 -4.35
C ASN A 96 3.11 22.55 -4.50
N THR A 97 3.33 22.15 -5.75
CA THR A 97 4.09 20.95 -6.13
C THR A 97 5.03 21.27 -7.28
N ASP A 98 6.16 20.57 -7.36
CA ASP A 98 7.06 20.60 -8.52
C ASP A 98 6.75 19.50 -9.54
N PHE A 99 5.73 18.69 -9.27
CA PHE A 99 5.28 17.61 -10.15
C PHE A 99 4.12 18.09 -11.03
N THR A 100 3.89 17.35 -12.11
CA THR A 100 2.72 17.53 -12.97
C THR A 100 1.85 16.29 -12.93
N TRP A 101 0.53 16.45 -13.05
CA TRP A 101 -0.40 15.32 -13.10
C TRP A 101 -0.08 14.47 -14.35
N PRO A 102 0.32 13.18 -14.22
CA PRO A 102 0.63 12.36 -15.39
C PRO A 102 -0.62 11.99 -16.18
N ALA A 103 -0.57 12.10 -17.52
CA ALA A 103 -1.73 11.88 -18.37
C ALA A 103 -2.39 10.48 -18.22
N HIS A 104 -1.61 9.46 -17.83
CA HIS A 104 -2.11 8.10 -17.62
C HIS A 104 -2.73 7.87 -16.24
N VAL A 105 -2.63 8.82 -15.31
CA VAL A 105 -3.29 8.73 -14.00
C VAL A 105 -4.75 9.19 -14.13
N PRO A 106 -5.76 8.34 -13.83
CA PRO A 106 -7.16 8.69 -14.03
C PRO A 106 -7.62 9.87 -13.16
N THR A 107 -8.49 10.70 -13.71
CA THR A 107 -9.22 11.72 -12.92
C THR A 107 -10.16 11.05 -11.92
N GLY A 108 -10.45 11.72 -10.80
CA GLY A 108 -11.38 11.22 -9.77
C GLY A 108 -10.78 10.24 -8.76
N VAL A 109 -9.47 10.02 -8.81
CA VAL A 109 -8.71 9.36 -7.75
C VAL A 109 -8.39 10.33 -6.62
N ARG A 110 -8.06 9.80 -5.43
CA ARG A 110 -7.58 10.64 -4.32
C ARG A 110 -6.08 10.54 -4.19
N TRP A 111 -5.40 11.66 -4.38
CA TRP A 111 -3.95 11.74 -4.20
C TRP A 111 -3.58 11.54 -2.74
N ALA A 112 -2.48 10.84 -2.52
CA ALA A 112 -2.05 10.44 -1.20
C ALA A 112 -0.54 10.21 -1.16
N ARG A 113 0.00 10.09 0.05
CA ARG A 113 1.41 9.72 0.25
C ARG A 113 1.61 8.80 1.42
N PHE A 114 2.58 7.90 1.27
CA PHE A 114 3.26 7.23 2.37
C PHE A 114 4.59 7.94 2.64
N ARG A 115 4.91 8.09 3.92
CA ARG A 115 6.22 8.59 4.34
C ARG A 115 7.17 7.42 4.54
N LEU A 116 8.30 7.40 3.83
CA LEU A 116 9.34 6.39 4.01
C LEU A 116 10.25 6.75 5.19
N ASP A 117 10.65 8.02 5.27
CA ASP A 117 11.43 8.58 6.38
C ASP A 117 11.14 10.09 6.55
N GLN A 118 12.06 10.89 7.11
CA GLN A 118 11.83 12.33 7.27
C GLN A 118 11.50 13.05 5.94
N LYS A 119 12.27 12.77 4.88
CA LYS A 119 12.21 13.50 3.58
C LYS A 119 11.67 12.64 2.42
N ARG A 120 11.87 11.33 2.43
CA ARG A 120 11.46 10.43 1.36
C ARG A 120 10.00 10.03 1.49
N ARG A 121 9.28 10.06 0.37
CA ARG A 121 7.84 9.72 0.28
C ARG A 121 7.58 8.86 -0.95
N LEU A 122 6.61 7.97 -0.80
CA LEU A 122 5.89 7.40 -1.94
C LEU A 122 4.69 8.27 -2.20
N ILE A 123 4.58 8.77 -3.43
CA ILE A 123 3.43 9.52 -3.87
C ILE A 123 2.59 8.62 -4.76
N GLY A 124 1.29 8.68 -4.59
CA GLY A 124 0.37 7.85 -5.33
C GLY A 124 -1.05 8.27 -5.14
N PHE A 125 -1.96 7.37 -5.45
CA PHE A 125 -3.38 7.58 -5.24
C PHE A 125 -4.07 6.34 -4.68
N VAL A 126 -5.25 6.56 -4.12
CA VAL A 126 -6.21 5.52 -3.74
C VAL A 126 -7.51 5.74 -4.50
N VAL A 127 -8.22 4.64 -4.72
CA VAL A 127 -9.57 4.68 -5.33
C VAL A 127 -10.55 5.11 -4.24
N PRO A 128 -11.43 6.10 -4.48
CA PRO A 128 -12.52 6.40 -3.56
C PRO A 128 -13.40 5.16 -3.39
N SER A 129 -13.59 4.72 -2.14
CA SER A 129 -14.64 3.77 -1.81
C SER A 129 -15.99 4.41 -2.14
N GLN A 130 -16.93 3.67 -2.72
CA GLN A 130 -18.26 4.21 -2.98
C GLN A 130 -18.84 4.77 -1.67
N VAL A 131 -19.19 6.06 -1.67
CA VAL A 131 -19.82 6.74 -0.54
C VAL A 131 -21.10 5.95 -0.17
N PRO A 132 -21.40 5.67 1.11
CA PRO A 132 -22.60 4.93 1.52
C PRO A 132 -23.93 5.48 0.99
N ASN A 133 -23.94 6.74 0.51
CA ASN A 133 -25.11 7.45 -0.02
C ASN A 133 -24.93 7.92 -1.49
N SER A 134 -23.97 7.38 -2.23
CA SER A 134 -23.98 7.57 -3.68
C SER A 134 -25.21 6.84 -4.24
N PRO A 135 -26.07 7.47 -5.06
CA PRO A 135 -27.18 6.77 -5.70
C PRO A 135 -26.61 5.53 -6.35
N LYS A 136 -27.11 4.35 -5.93
CA LYS A 136 -26.71 3.04 -6.42
C LYS A 136 -26.55 3.17 -7.93
N THR A 137 -25.31 3.24 -8.41
CA THR A 137 -25.07 3.18 -9.85
C THR A 137 -25.63 1.82 -10.24
N PRO A 138 -26.66 1.78 -11.09
CA PRO A 138 -27.37 0.55 -11.36
C PRO A 138 -26.34 -0.42 -11.94
N ASN A 139 -26.36 -1.64 -11.42
CA ASN A 139 -25.64 -2.81 -11.94
C ASN A 139 -25.28 -2.67 -13.43
N ARG A 140 -24.10 -2.12 -13.72
CA ARG A 140 -23.44 -2.28 -15.01
C ARG A 140 -22.53 -3.49 -14.87
N SER A 141 -23.11 -4.63 -15.23
CA SER A 141 -22.52 -5.75 -15.97
C SER A 141 -21.00 -5.92 -15.91
N ASN A 142 -20.52 -7.09 -15.46
CA ASN A 142 -19.31 -7.79 -15.93
C ASN A 142 -18.05 -6.94 -16.26
N ASP A 143 -17.75 -5.88 -15.51
CA ASP A 143 -16.61 -5.01 -15.82
C ASP A 143 -15.37 -5.45 -15.02
N SER A 144 -14.48 -6.18 -15.69
CA SER A 144 -13.27 -6.79 -15.15
C SER A 144 -12.14 -5.80 -14.84
N SER A 145 -12.41 -4.50 -14.72
CA SER A 145 -11.38 -3.45 -14.62
C SER A 145 -11.57 -2.50 -13.43
N ARG A 146 -12.11 -2.99 -12.31
CA ARG A 146 -12.16 -2.19 -11.08
C ARG A 146 -10.82 -2.21 -10.36
N LEU A 147 -10.22 -1.04 -10.20
CA LEU A 147 -9.06 -0.84 -9.33
C LEU A 147 -9.42 -1.24 -7.88
N ASP A 148 -8.53 -1.99 -7.22
CA ASP A 148 -8.64 -2.38 -5.81
C ASP A 148 -8.63 -1.15 -4.89
N GLN A 149 -9.62 -1.05 -4.00
CA GLN A 149 -9.80 0.04 -3.04
C GLN A 149 -8.82 -0.01 -1.87
N ASN A 150 -8.23 -1.18 -1.59
CA ASN A 150 -7.19 -1.35 -0.59
C ASN A 150 -5.78 -1.34 -1.21
N ALA A 151 -5.67 -0.89 -2.46
CA ALA A 151 -4.38 -0.68 -3.12
C ALA A 151 -4.00 0.81 -3.12
N PHE A 152 -2.75 1.07 -2.79
CA PHE A 152 -2.06 2.32 -3.05
C PHE A 152 -1.33 2.20 -4.38
N TYR A 153 -1.73 3.01 -5.35
CA TYR A 153 -1.13 3.04 -6.68
C TYR A 153 0.00 4.05 -6.67
N VAL A 154 1.23 3.55 -6.64
CA VAL A 154 2.44 4.37 -6.61
C VAL A 154 2.62 5.04 -7.97
N VAL A 155 2.83 6.36 -7.93
CA VAL A 155 3.03 7.20 -9.12
C VAL A 155 4.44 7.79 -9.14
N PHE A 156 4.93 8.30 -8.00
CA PHE A 156 6.26 8.91 -7.92
C PHE A 156 7.02 8.49 -6.68
N PHE A 157 8.35 8.53 -6.80
CA PHE A 157 9.23 8.69 -5.66
C PHE A 157 9.56 10.16 -5.47
N ASP A 158 9.40 10.63 -4.23
CA ASP A 158 9.68 12.00 -3.82
C ASP A 158 10.70 11.97 -2.68
N ARG A 159 11.99 12.00 -3.02
CA ARG A 159 13.09 12.01 -2.04
C ARG A 159 13.20 13.33 -1.29
N ASP A 160 12.83 14.43 -1.95
CA ASP A 160 13.20 15.79 -1.56
C ASP A 160 11.99 16.63 -1.09
N HIS A 161 10.86 15.99 -0.77
CA HIS A 161 9.63 16.66 -0.31
C HIS A 161 9.07 17.69 -1.31
N ARG A 162 9.14 17.40 -2.61
CA ARG A 162 8.75 18.32 -3.67
C ARG A 162 7.29 18.15 -4.11
N PHE A 163 6.61 17.10 -3.64
CA PHE A 163 5.23 16.83 -4.06
C PHE A 163 4.18 17.71 -3.39
N TYR A 164 4.32 18.00 -2.09
CA TYR A 164 3.50 19.01 -1.43
C TYR A 164 4.37 19.80 -0.48
N LYS A 165 4.86 20.94 -0.96
CA LYS A 165 5.81 21.78 -0.23
C LYS A 165 5.07 22.52 0.90
N THR A 166 5.30 22.08 2.14
CA THR A 166 4.74 22.71 3.35
C THR A 166 5.75 23.59 4.08
N GLU A 167 7.03 23.52 3.70
CA GLU A 167 8.13 24.30 4.27
C GLU A 167 8.82 25.09 3.14
N PRO A 168 9.39 26.29 3.41
CA PRO A 168 10.25 26.97 2.45
C PRO A 168 11.46 26.10 2.13
N GLN A 169 11.77 25.93 0.84
CA GLN A 169 12.95 25.21 0.36
C GLN A 169 14.17 26.11 0.32
#